data_AF-A0A970GAI5-F1
#
_entry.id   AF-A0A970GAI5-F1
#
_cell.length_a   1.000
_cell.length_b   1.000
_cell.length_c   1.000
_cell.angle_alpha   90.00
_cell.angle_beta   90.00
_cell.angle_gamma   90.00
#
_symmetry.space_group_name_H-M   'P 1'
#
loop_
_entity.id
_entity.type
_entity.pdbx_description
1 polymer ?
#
loop_
_entity_poly.entity_id
_entity_poly.type
_entity_poly.pdbx_seq_one_letter_code
_entity_poly.pdbx_strand_id
1 'polypeptide(L)'
;MDYKRLSAPIPFEIYKNISLYAPQESCLSFTTRNLKCFIDDIIYTKNNSLKVHIKLVFGTVVRSAAQADLTVPVLEDPDDKISDSEIKKVCLSVTQVFDKCFFKNDIDITYQEDTVRAEVYQYNALADGTRNTYTNQDELTQYGNRGILDPGKVSYHTLFVNGAIQPRANYDIEKGLLTLKTEDVPPKNAPIIISFVTFKDKKGMILPAEVYHYNAISDGMKKEFTSADELQSYGSNGIADPKQVSLINLYINGVLQPAVNYTVKKGLLTLLTSDIPPKGVPITLEFITIKGVNGQILKANTYTYNTLAHEKRIYTNRDELKMYGNKGIPDPNNASYYNLFVNAVIQPCGNYSVQKGILALDTSIPPLKGSPISLQFITISAPC
;
A
#
# COMPACT_ATOMS: atom_id res chain seq x y z
N MET A 1 -9.44 -13.77 16.55
CA MET A 1 -8.15 -13.33 16.00
C MET A 1 -8.40 -12.97 14.54
N ASP A 2 -8.29 -11.70 14.17
CA ASP A 2 -8.39 -11.27 12.78
C ASP A 2 -7.08 -11.62 12.06
N TYR A 3 -7.09 -12.75 11.33
CA TYR A 3 -5.95 -13.13 10.51
C TYR A 3 -5.81 -12.13 9.35
N LYS A 4 -4.79 -11.29 9.40
CA LYS A 4 -4.45 -10.37 8.31
C LYS A 4 -3.84 -11.17 7.16
N ARG A 5 -4.55 -11.22 6.03
CA ARG A 5 -4.07 -11.83 4.79
C ARG A 5 -2.79 -11.12 4.33
N LEU A 6 -1.68 -11.87 4.21
CA LEU A 6 -0.38 -11.33 3.79
C LEU A 6 -0.33 -11.05 2.28
N SER A 7 -0.92 -11.92 1.46
CA SER A 7 -0.87 -11.81 0.00
C SER A 7 -2.13 -12.33 -0.70
N ALA A 8 -2.30 -11.96 -1.96
CA ALA A 8 -3.20 -12.66 -2.87
C ALA A 8 -2.79 -14.15 -3.00
N PRO A 9 -3.65 -15.06 -3.50
CA PRO A 9 -3.25 -16.46 -3.69
C PRO A 9 -2.00 -16.51 -4.58
N ILE A 10 -0.97 -17.24 -4.13
CA ILE A 10 0.26 -17.41 -4.90
C ILE A 10 0.02 -18.59 -5.85
N PRO A 11 0.00 -18.37 -7.19
CA PRO A 11 -0.12 -19.47 -8.13
C PRO A 11 1.16 -20.31 -8.09
N PHE A 12 1.02 -21.62 -8.26
CA PHE A 12 2.14 -22.55 -8.36
C PHE A 12 1.84 -23.62 -9.40
N GLU A 13 2.88 -24.14 -10.03
CA GLU A 13 2.79 -25.18 -11.04
C GLU A 13 3.96 -26.15 -10.88
N ILE A 14 3.73 -27.42 -11.21
CA ILE A 14 4.77 -28.44 -11.24
C ILE A 14 4.57 -29.33 -12.46
N TYR A 15 5.68 -29.61 -13.15
CA TYR A 15 5.70 -30.52 -14.28
C TYR A 15 6.29 -31.87 -13.86
N LYS A 16 5.59 -32.95 -14.19
CA LYS A 16 6.02 -34.33 -13.95
C LYS A 16 5.72 -35.17 -15.20
N ASN A 17 6.70 -35.97 -15.59
CA ASN A 17 6.51 -36.97 -16.63
C ASN A 17 5.98 -38.25 -15.98
N ILE A 18 4.93 -38.81 -16.56
CA ILE A 18 4.33 -40.08 -16.14
C ILE A 18 4.13 -40.99 -17.36
N SER A 19 4.18 -42.29 -17.12
CA SER A 19 3.84 -43.30 -18.12
C SER A 19 2.69 -44.12 -17.56
N LEU A 20 1.61 -44.22 -18.33
CA LEU A 20 0.40 -44.94 -17.99
C LEU A 20 -0.05 -45.74 -19.20
N TYR A 21 -0.54 -46.95 -18.97
CA TYR A 21 -1.28 -47.68 -19.99
C TYR A 21 -2.65 -47.02 -20.19
N ALA A 22 -2.88 -46.51 -21.39
CA ALA A 22 -4.11 -45.81 -21.77
C ALA A 22 -4.56 -46.26 -23.16
N PRO A 23 -5.46 -47.27 -23.23
CA PRO A 23 -6.12 -47.67 -24.48
C PRO A 23 -6.83 -46.50 -25.17
N GLN A 24 -7.12 -46.67 -26.46
CA GLN A 24 -7.92 -45.72 -27.24
C GLN A 24 -9.25 -45.43 -26.51
N GLU A 25 -9.67 -44.16 -26.50
CA GLU A 25 -10.85 -43.63 -25.78
C GLU A 25 -10.72 -43.52 -24.24
N SER A 26 -9.54 -43.78 -23.67
CA SER A 26 -9.30 -43.52 -22.25
C SER A 26 -9.19 -42.04 -21.93
N CYS A 27 -9.82 -41.62 -20.83
CA CYS A 27 -9.64 -40.30 -20.23
C CYS A 27 -8.66 -40.37 -19.06
N LEU A 28 -7.83 -39.33 -18.92
CA LEU A 28 -6.98 -39.16 -17.75
C LEU A 28 -7.70 -38.34 -16.69
N SER A 29 -7.77 -38.86 -15.47
CA SER A 29 -8.26 -38.13 -14.30
C SER A 29 -7.13 -37.89 -13.31
N PHE A 30 -7.01 -36.64 -12.86
CA PHE A 30 -6.01 -36.21 -11.89
C PHE A 30 -6.71 -35.92 -10.57
N THR A 31 -6.26 -36.55 -9.48
CA THR A 31 -6.81 -36.33 -8.15
C THR A 31 -5.71 -35.96 -7.18
N THR A 32 -5.79 -34.76 -6.61
CA THR A 32 -4.94 -34.33 -5.50
C THR A 32 -5.35 -35.03 -4.21
N ARG A 33 -4.37 -35.50 -3.44
CA ARG A 33 -4.54 -36.16 -2.15
C ARG A 33 -3.59 -35.55 -1.13
N ASN A 34 -4.05 -35.41 0.12
CA ASN A 34 -3.23 -35.02 1.27
C ASN A 34 -2.43 -33.72 1.05
N LEU A 35 -3.09 -32.68 0.52
CA LEU A 35 -2.47 -31.36 0.38
C LEU A 35 -2.11 -30.81 1.76
N LYS A 36 -0.82 -30.58 1.98
CA LYS A 36 -0.26 -29.94 3.16
C LYS A 36 0.47 -28.69 2.70
N CYS A 37 0.11 -27.56 3.31
CA CYS A 37 0.78 -26.29 3.14
C CYS A 37 1.25 -25.84 4.51
N PHE A 38 2.54 -25.57 4.65
CA PHE A 38 3.10 -25.06 5.89
C PHE A 38 4.21 -24.06 5.59
N ILE A 39 4.44 -23.18 6.56
CA ILE A 39 5.58 -22.28 6.53
C ILE A 39 6.79 -23.11 6.96
N ASP A 40 7.77 -23.20 6.06
CA ASP A 40 9.03 -23.89 6.30
C ASP A 40 9.98 -22.98 7.08
N ASP A 41 10.06 -21.71 6.67
CA ASP A 41 10.90 -20.70 7.33
C ASP A 41 10.34 -19.27 7.17
N ILE A 42 10.66 -18.40 8.13
CA ILE A 42 10.38 -16.96 8.08
C ILE A 42 11.69 -16.21 8.35
N ILE A 43 12.18 -15.54 7.31
CA ILE A 43 13.41 -14.76 7.35
C ILE A 43 13.05 -13.27 7.31
N TYR A 44 13.57 -12.52 8.29
CA TYR A 44 13.56 -11.06 8.24
C TYR A 44 14.89 -10.60 7.64
N THR A 45 14.84 -9.94 6.48
CA THR A 45 16.05 -9.38 5.86
C THR A 45 16.61 -8.23 6.70
N LYS A 46 17.85 -7.81 6.43
CA LYS A 46 18.49 -6.65 7.11
C LYS A 46 17.65 -5.37 7.06
N ASN A 47 16.74 -5.25 6.10
CA ASN A 47 15.85 -4.10 5.91
C ASN A 47 14.48 -4.32 6.55
N ASN A 48 14.34 -5.33 7.43
CA ASN A 48 13.09 -5.75 8.05
C ASN A 48 12.03 -6.24 7.03
N SER A 49 12.45 -6.60 5.81
CA SER A 49 11.54 -7.12 4.80
C SER A 49 11.25 -8.60 5.08
N LEU A 50 9.98 -8.98 4.94
CA LEU A 50 9.50 -10.31 5.23
C LEU A 50 9.79 -11.22 4.04
N LYS A 51 10.50 -12.32 4.29
CA LYS A 51 10.66 -13.43 3.37
C LYS A 51 10.10 -14.69 4.02
N VAL A 52 9.13 -15.33 3.38
CA VAL A 52 8.48 -16.55 3.88
C VAL A 52 8.77 -17.66 2.89
N HIS A 53 9.36 -18.74 3.38
CA HIS A 53 9.48 -19.99 2.66
C HIS A 53 8.26 -20.85 2.98
N ILE A 54 7.47 -21.15 1.97
CA ILE A 54 6.24 -21.93 2.07
C ILE A 54 6.51 -23.25 1.36
N LYS A 55 6.27 -24.34 2.07
CA LYS A 55 6.41 -25.69 1.53
C LYS A 55 5.05 -26.30 1.27
N LEU A 56 4.86 -26.75 0.04
CA LEU A 56 3.63 -27.37 -0.42
C LEU A 56 3.89 -28.82 -0.80
N VAL A 57 3.28 -29.74 -0.05
CA VAL A 57 3.41 -31.18 -0.28
C VAL A 57 2.05 -31.79 -0.54
N PHE A 58 1.90 -32.52 -1.64
CA PHE A 58 0.68 -33.23 -1.96
C PHE A 58 0.95 -34.46 -2.80
N GLY A 59 0.11 -35.48 -2.67
CA GLY A 59 0.10 -36.61 -3.59
C GLY A 59 -0.81 -36.31 -4.78
N THR A 60 -0.42 -36.77 -5.96
CA THR A 60 -1.31 -36.80 -7.13
C THR A 60 -1.49 -38.25 -7.54
N VAL A 61 -2.75 -38.66 -7.68
CA VAL A 61 -3.12 -39.92 -8.33
C VAL A 61 -3.61 -39.60 -9.72
N VAL A 62 -3.03 -40.23 -10.72
CA VAL A 62 -3.50 -40.15 -12.11
C VAL A 62 -4.04 -41.51 -12.49
N ARG A 63 -5.23 -41.53 -13.07
CA ARG A 63 -5.89 -42.76 -13.55
C ARG A 63 -6.21 -42.62 -15.02
N SER A 64 -5.91 -43.66 -15.77
CA SER A 64 -6.44 -43.90 -17.10
C SER A 64 -7.71 -44.72 -16.99
N ALA A 65 -8.83 -44.20 -17.47
CA ALA A 65 -10.12 -44.87 -17.34
C ALA A 65 -11.06 -44.59 -18.52
N ALA A 66 -11.93 -45.55 -18.83
CA ALA A 66 -13.03 -45.41 -19.78
C ALA A 66 -14.29 -46.11 -19.26
N GLN A 67 -15.43 -45.85 -19.89
CA GLN A 67 -16.64 -46.64 -19.66
C GLN A 67 -16.47 -48.02 -20.30
N ALA A 68 -16.89 -49.05 -19.57
CA ALA A 68 -16.87 -50.43 -20.04
C ALA A 68 -18.11 -51.16 -19.51
N ASP A 69 -18.58 -52.13 -20.30
CA ASP A 69 -19.69 -52.99 -19.92
C ASP A 69 -19.15 -54.28 -19.30
N LEU A 70 -19.44 -54.48 -18.01
CA LEU A 70 -19.04 -55.66 -17.26
C LEU A 70 -20.23 -56.61 -17.13
N THR A 71 -20.08 -57.81 -17.69
CA THR A 71 -21.10 -58.87 -17.55
C THR A 71 -20.79 -59.71 -16.31
N VAL A 72 -21.70 -59.70 -15.32
CA VAL A 72 -21.55 -60.45 -14.06
C VAL A 72 -22.66 -61.49 -13.87
N PRO A 73 -22.37 -62.64 -13.23
CA PRO A 73 -23.38 -63.64 -12.89
C PRO A 73 -24.24 -63.17 -11.70
N VAL A 74 -25.53 -63.48 -11.73
CA VAL A 74 -26.48 -63.24 -10.64
C VAL A 74 -26.77 -64.55 -9.93
N LEU A 75 -26.64 -64.56 -8.60
CA LEU A 75 -27.09 -65.66 -7.74
C LEU A 75 -28.55 -65.38 -7.35
N GLU A 76 -29.48 -66.26 -7.74
CA GLU A 76 -30.86 -66.24 -7.24
C GLU A 76 -30.96 -67.12 -5.97
N ASP A 77 -31.88 -66.79 -5.05
CA ASP A 77 -32.05 -67.48 -3.76
C ASP A 77 -32.37 -68.99 -3.97
N PRO A 78 -31.93 -69.91 -3.09
CA PRO A 78 -31.91 -71.35 -3.36
C PRO A 78 -33.28 -72.06 -3.41
N ASP A 79 -34.40 -71.34 -3.26
CA ASP A 79 -35.74 -71.94 -3.16
C ASP A 79 -36.40 -72.25 -4.51
N ASP A 80 -35.76 -71.91 -5.64
CA ASP A 80 -36.24 -72.32 -6.97
C ASP A 80 -35.48 -73.54 -7.51
N LYS A 81 -36.28 -74.55 -7.86
CA LYS A 81 -35.86 -75.91 -8.22
C LYS A 81 -34.77 -75.93 -9.29
N ILE A 82 -33.74 -76.73 -9.00
CA ILE A 82 -32.61 -77.07 -9.88
C ILE A 82 -33.14 -77.63 -11.22
N SER A 83 -33.07 -76.80 -12.26
CA SER A 83 -33.01 -77.23 -13.67
C SER A 83 -31.77 -76.59 -14.29
N ASP A 84 -31.08 -77.31 -15.17
CA ASP A 84 -29.75 -76.97 -15.74
C ASP A 84 -29.53 -75.46 -15.88
N SER A 85 -28.69 -74.94 -14.98
CA SER A 85 -28.62 -73.53 -14.62
C SER A 85 -27.83 -72.74 -15.65
N GLU A 86 -28.52 -72.13 -16.63
CA GLU A 86 -27.97 -70.95 -17.30
C GLU A 86 -27.78 -69.87 -16.23
N ILE A 87 -26.53 -69.65 -15.83
CA ILE A 87 -26.17 -68.58 -14.91
C ILE A 87 -26.64 -67.26 -15.54
N LYS A 88 -27.70 -66.68 -14.98
CA LYS A 88 -28.27 -65.41 -15.44
C LYS A 88 -27.21 -64.32 -15.31
N LYS A 89 -26.95 -63.61 -16.40
CA LYS A 89 -25.93 -62.56 -16.47
C LYS A 89 -26.59 -61.19 -16.55
N VAL A 90 -26.06 -60.23 -15.82
CA VAL A 90 -26.46 -58.82 -15.92
C VAL A 90 -25.27 -58.03 -16.46
N CYS A 91 -25.58 -57.07 -17.34
CA CYS A 91 -24.61 -56.13 -17.88
C CYS A 91 -24.61 -54.86 -17.02
N LEU A 92 -23.45 -54.51 -16.47
CA LEU A 92 -23.24 -53.32 -15.67
C LEU A 92 -22.36 -52.35 -16.45
N SER A 93 -22.85 -51.14 -16.71
CA SER A 93 -21.99 -50.05 -17.16
C SER A 93 -21.13 -49.59 -15.99
N VAL A 94 -19.81 -49.72 -16.13
CA VAL A 94 -18.82 -49.38 -15.10
C VAL A 94 -17.72 -48.50 -15.67
N THR A 95 -17.09 -47.72 -14.80
CA THR A 95 -15.84 -47.03 -15.14
C THR A 95 -14.67 -47.98 -14.87
N GLN A 96 -14.08 -48.53 -15.94
CA GLN A 96 -12.89 -49.35 -15.85
C GLN A 96 -11.65 -48.47 -15.75
N VAL A 97 -10.81 -48.74 -14.73
CA VAL A 97 -9.49 -48.11 -14.60
C VAL A 97 -8.45 -49.07 -15.19
N PHE A 98 -7.77 -48.65 -16.26
CA PHE A 98 -6.75 -49.45 -16.94
C PHE A 98 -5.40 -49.40 -16.24
N ASP A 99 -5.02 -48.20 -15.78
CA ASP A 99 -3.76 -47.99 -15.08
C ASP A 99 -3.87 -46.82 -14.10
N LYS A 100 -3.00 -46.84 -13.09
CA LYS A 100 -2.89 -45.80 -12.09
C LYS A 100 -1.44 -45.55 -11.73
N CYS A 101 -1.06 -44.28 -11.61
CA CYS A 101 0.20 -43.90 -11.01
C CYS A 101 -0.06 -42.96 -9.84
N PHE A 102 0.79 -43.07 -8.82
CA PHE A 102 0.83 -42.14 -7.71
C PHE A 102 2.22 -41.53 -7.63
N PHE A 103 2.27 -40.22 -7.47
CA PHE A 103 3.51 -39.52 -7.18
C PHE A 103 3.29 -38.44 -6.14
N LYS A 104 4.36 -38.15 -5.39
CA LYS A 104 4.40 -37.04 -4.44
C LYS A 104 4.96 -35.81 -5.15
N ASN A 105 4.35 -34.68 -4.87
CA ASN A 105 4.81 -33.37 -5.27
C ASN A 105 5.33 -32.65 -4.03
N ASP A 106 6.44 -31.97 -4.22
CA ASP A 106 7.06 -31.08 -3.26
C ASP A 106 7.40 -29.79 -4.02
N ILE A 107 6.87 -28.67 -3.56
CA ILE A 107 7.04 -27.35 -4.17
C ILE A 107 7.46 -26.38 -3.07
N ASP A 108 8.60 -25.75 -3.27
CA ASP A 108 9.08 -24.66 -2.43
C ASP A 108 8.66 -23.32 -3.07
N ILE A 109 7.82 -22.57 -2.36
CA ILE A 109 7.35 -21.24 -2.76
C ILE A 109 8.05 -20.23 -1.86
N THR A 110 8.67 -19.21 -2.45
CA THR A 110 9.24 -18.09 -1.69
C THR A 110 8.36 -16.86 -1.87
N TYR A 111 7.78 -16.36 -0.79
CA TYR A 111 7.14 -15.05 -0.75
C TYR A 111 8.16 -14.03 -0.22
N GLN A 112 8.40 -12.95 -0.97
CA GLN A 112 9.26 -11.87 -0.52
C GLN A 112 8.61 -10.53 -0.84
N GLU A 113 8.68 -9.61 0.12
CA GLU A 113 8.33 -8.21 -0.10
C GLU A 113 9.61 -7.38 -0.22
N ASP A 114 9.74 -6.62 -1.31
CA ASP A 114 10.82 -5.65 -1.49
C ASP A 114 10.27 -4.23 -1.32
N THR A 115 11.04 -3.38 -0.63
CA THR A 115 10.72 -1.95 -0.51
C THR A 115 10.86 -1.29 -1.88
N VAL A 116 9.81 -0.62 -2.33
CA VAL A 116 9.83 0.18 -3.55
C VAL A 116 10.36 1.57 -3.20
N ARG A 117 11.60 1.90 -3.58
CA ARG A 117 12.14 3.25 -3.35
C ARG A 117 11.41 4.25 -4.25
N ALA A 118 11.16 5.44 -3.71
CA ALA A 118 10.62 6.55 -4.47
C ALA A 118 11.72 7.58 -4.78
N GLU A 119 11.62 8.17 -5.97
CA GLU A 119 12.29 9.41 -6.31
C GLU A 119 11.38 10.56 -5.86
N VAL A 120 11.87 11.43 -4.98
CA VAL A 120 11.16 12.62 -4.53
C VAL A 120 11.84 13.85 -5.09
N TYR A 121 11.05 14.75 -5.66
CA TYR A 121 11.49 16.05 -6.11
C TYR A 121 10.58 17.14 -5.56
N GLN A 122 11.15 18.24 -5.09
CA GLN A 122 10.37 19.38 -4.63
C GLN A 122 10.67 20.61 -5.47
N TYR A 123 9.65 21.13 -6.11
CA TYR A 123 9.67 22.50 -6.63
C TYR A 123 9.38 23.45 -5.48
N ASN A 124 10.22 24.46 -5.28
CA ASN A 124 10.10 25.43 -4.22
C ASN A 124 10.13 26.84 -4.80
N ALA A 125 9.14 27.66 -4.48
CA ALA A 125 9.07 29.06 -4.88
C ALA A 125 8.58 29.93 -3.71
N LEU A 126 8.74 31.24 -3.84
CA LEU A 126 8.14 32.23 -2.95
C LEU A 126 7.09 33.02 -3.72
N ALA A 127 5.93 33.19 -3.11
CA ALA A 127 4.89 34.05 -3.64
C ALA A 127 5.34 35.52 -3.64
N ASP A 128 4.97 36.26 -4.68
CA ASP A 128 5.21 37.72 -4.74
C ASP A 128 4.07 38.54 -4.11
N GLY A 129 2.94 37.90 -3.79
CA GLY A 129 1.75 38.55 -3.23
C GLY A 129 0.79 39.13 -4.27
N THR A 130 0.99 38.87 -5.55
CA THR A 130 0.25 39.54 -6.65
C THR A 130 -0.27 38.60 -7.74
N ARG A 131 0.30 37.40 -7.89
CA ARG A 131 -0.10 36.46 -8.95
C ARG A 131 -0.46 35.07 -8.43
N ASN A 132 -1.22 34.38 -9.27
CA ASN A 132 -1.68 33.01 -9.10
C ASN A 132 -0.96 32.00 -10.01
N THR A 133 0.00 32.44 -10.83
CA THR A 133 0.74 31.58 -11.76
C THR A 133 2.22 31.53 -11.40
N TYR A 134 2.79 30.33 -11.42
CA TYR A 134 4.19 30.07 -11.09
C TYR A 134 4.81 29.17 -12.15
N THR A 135 6.06 29.44 -12.51
CA THR A 135 6.78 28.79 -13.61
C THR A 135 8.15 28.31 -13.17
N ASN A 136 8.86 27.60 -14.03
CA ASN A 136 10.25 27.18 -13.77
C ASN A 136 11.20 28.33 -13.38
N GLN A 137 10.91 29.57 -13.80
CA GLN A 137 11.75 30.72 -13.47
C GLN A 137 11.65 31.13 -12.00
N ASP A 138 10.57 30.73 -11.32
CA ASP A 138 10.32 31.08 -9.92
C ASP A 138 10.93 30.06 -8.95
N GLU A 139 11.53 28.99 -9.48
CA GLU A 139 12.16 27.96 -8.69
C GLU A 139 13.38 28.51 -7.92
N LEU A 140 13.38 28.28 -6.61
CA LEU A 140 14.53 28.48 -5.75
C LEU A 140 15.56 27.40 -6.05
N THR A 141 16.46 27.69 -7.01
CA THR A 141 17.37 26.71 -7.59
C THR A 141 18.35 26.06 -6.61
N GLN A 142 18.54 26.65 -5.43
CA GLN A 142 19.32 26.06 -4.33
C GLN A 142 18.71 24.76 -3.76
N TYR A 143 17.42 24.50 -3.99
CA TYR A 143 16.72 23.31 -3.49
C TYR A 143 16.41 22.27 -4.58
N GLY A 144 16.59 22.63 -5.84
CA GLY A 144 16.25 21.81 -7.00
C GLY A 144 16.25 22.67 -8.26
N ASN A 145 16.48 22.09 -9.43
CA ASN A 145 16.64 22.83 -10.69
C ASN A 145 15.97 22.15 -11.89
N ARG A 146 14.95 21.33 -11.63
CA ARG A 146 14.19 20.56 -12.64
C ARG A 146 12.89 21.25 -13.05
N GLY A 147 12.54 22.36 -12.39
CA GLY A 147 11.28 23.05 -12.58
C GLY A 147 10.07 22.23 -12.13
N ILE A 148 8.88 22.72 -12.50
CA ILE A 148 7.61 22.03 -12.28
C ILE A 148 7.55 20.82 -13.23
N LEU A 149 7.52 19.61 -12.66
CA LEU A 149 7.54 18.37 -13.42
C LEU A 149 6.21 18.12 -14.12
N ASP A 150 6.25 17.35 -15.20
CA ASP A 150 5.06 16.82 -15.88
C ASP A 150 4.30 15.86 -14.94
N PRO A 151 3.03 16.15 -14.58
CA PRO A 151 2.23 15.27 -13.73
C PRO A 151 2.05 13.85 -14.28
N GLY A 152 2.10 13.67 -15.60
CA GLY A 152 2.01 12.36 -16.25
C GLY A 152 3.31 11.54 -16.19
N LYS A 153 4.40 12.11 -15.66
CA LYS A 153 5.72 11.46 -15.52
C LYS A 153 6.13 11.24 -14.05
N VAL A 154 5.19 11.34 -13.14
CA VAL A 154 5.37 11.04 -11.70
C VAL A 154 4.24 10.13 -11.23
N SER A 155 4.36 9.53 -10.05
CA SER A 155 3.25 8.75 -9.47
C SER A 155 2.16 9.67 -8.95
N TYR A 156 2.54 10.67 -8.16
CA TYR A 156 1.63 11.72 -7.71
C TYR A 156 2.38 12.98 -7.31
N HIS A 157 1.61 14.05 -7.04
CA HIS A 157 2.12 15.30 -6.49
C HIS A 157 1.16 15.87 -5.45
N THR A 158 1.70 16.66 -4.53
CA THR A 158 0.94 17.41 -3.52
C THR A 158 1.44 18.86 -3.48
N LEU A 159 0.54 19.82 -3.56
CA LEU A 159 0.82 21.25 -3.44
C LEU A 159 0.61 21.70 -1.98
N PHE A 160 1.59 22.44 -1.45
CA PHE A 160 1.52 23.15 -0.19
C PHE A 160 1.70 24.64 -0.45
N VAL A 161 0.82 25.45 0.13
CA VAL A 161 0.93 26.91 0.14
C VAL A 161 0.93 27.34 1.60
N ASN A 162 2.03 27.97 2.03
CA ASN A 162 2.23 28.41 3.41
C ASN A 162 2.00 27.30 4.46
N GLY A 163 2.43 26.07 4.16
CA GLY A 163 2.25 24.90 5.04
C GLY A 163 0.85 24.27 4.99
N ALA A 164 -0.12 24.88 4.31
CA ALA A 164 -1.43 24.28 4.09
C ALA A 164 -1.44 23.45 2.80
N ILE A 165 -1.83 22.19 2.90
CA ILE A 165 -2.09 21.33 1.74
C ILE A 165 -3.24 21.92 0.92
N GLN A 166 -3.07 21.99 -0.40
CA GLN A 166 -4.09 22.50 -1.30
C GLN A 166 -4.89 21.35 -1.93
N PRO A 167 -6.24 21.38 -1.88
CA PRO A 167 -7.08 20.47 -2.64
C PRO A 167 -6.85 20.60 -4.15
N ARG A 168 -6.98 19.51 -4.90
CA ARG A 168 -6.82 19.52 -6.38
C ARG A 168 -7.76 20.50 -7.10
N ALA A 169 -8.92 20.80 -6.54
CA ALA A 169 -9.84 21.78 -7.12
C ALA A 169 -9.25 23.21 -7.16
N ASN A 170 -8.25 23.50 -6.32
CA ASN A 170 -7.67 24.84 -6.17
C ASN A 170 -6.55 25.15 -7.15
N TYR A 171 -6.11 24.19 -7.97
CA TYR A 171 -5.00 24.42 -8.88
C TYR A 171 -5.01 23.49 -10.09
N ASP A 172 -4.30 23.90 -11.13
CA ASP A 172 -3.82 23.04 -12.21
C ASP A 172 -2.29 23.03 -12.21
N ILE A 173 -1.72 21.87 -12.53
CA ILE A 173 -0.29 21.74 -12.79
C ILE A 173 -0.13 21.14 -14.18
N GLU A 174 0.72 21.77 -14.96
CA GLU A 174 1.26 21.26 -16.21
C GLU A 174 2.79 21.29 -16.13
N LYS A 175 3.46 20.64 -17.09
CA LYS A 175 4.92 20.72 -17.16
C LYS A 175 5.35 22.19 -17.27
N GLY A 176 6.05 22.67 -16.26
CA GLY A 176 6.58 24.03 -16.20
C GLY A 176 5.63 25.12 -15.70
N LEU A 177 4.39 24.78 -15.33
CA LEU A 177 3.38 25.77 -14.93
C LEU A 177 2.49 25.24 -13.78
N LEU A 178 2.34 26.06 -12.75
CA LEU A 178 1.32 25.95 -11.71
C LEU A 178 0.36 27.13 -11.86
N THR A 179 -0.94 26.86 -11.89
CA THR A 179 -1.99 27.89 -11.90
C THR A 179 -2.91 27.67 -10.70
N LEU A 180 -2.96 28.61 -9.78
CA LEU A 180 -3.92 28.64 -8.68
C LEU A 180 -5.26 29.17 -9.18
N LYS A 181 -6.35 28.48 -8.82
CA LYS A 181 -7.74 28.81 -9.17
C LYS A 181 -8.46 29.59 -8.08
N THR A 182 -7.79 29.85 -6.97
CA THR A 182 -8.32 30.62 -5.86
C THR A 182 -8.43 32.10 -6.23
N GLU A 183 -9.43 32.78 -5.67
CA GLU A 183 -9.57 34.23 -5.83
C GLU A 183 -8.40 34.95 -5.15
N ASP A 184 -8.09 34.53 -3.93
CA ASP A 184 -6.96 35.07 -3.16
C ASP A 184 -5.62 34.60 -3.74
N VAL A 185 -4.68 35.55 -3.79
CA VAL A 185 -3.27 35.29 -4.11
C VAL A 185 -2.50 34.91 -2.84
N PRO A 186 -1.53 33.98 -2.89
CA PRO A 186 -0.71 33.67 -1.73
C PRO A 186 0.04 34.91 -1.23
N PRO A 187 0.12 35.15 0.10
CA PRO A 187 0.79 36.33 0.64
C PRO A 187 2.26 36.42 0.21
N LYS A 188 2.79 37.65 0.08
CA LYS A 188 4.20 37.85 -0.28
C LYS A 188 5.14 37.07 0.65
N ASN A 189 6.12 36.40 0.07
CA ASN A 189 7.07 35.49 0.70
C ASN A 189 6.47 34.19 1.28
N ALA A 190 5.18 33.91 1.06
CA ALA A 190 4.62 32.61 1.40
C ALA A 190 5.29 31.51 0.57
N PRO A 191 5.72 30.39 1.19
CA PRO A 191 6.31 29.29 0.46
C PRO A 191 5.25 28.57 -0.38
N ILE A 192 5.61 28.29 -1.63
CA ILE A 192 4.85 27.48 -2.56
C ILE A 192 5.70 26.26 -2.89
N ILE A 193 5.23 25.10 -2.46
CA ILE A 193 6.00 23.86 -2.54
C ILE A 193 5.15 22.80 -3.23
N ILE A 194 5.66 22.24 -4.33
CA ILE A 194 5.08 21.06 -4.96
C ILE A 194 6.00 19.89 -4.69
N SER A 195 5.51 18.90 -3.94
CA SER A 195 6.22 17.64 -3.73
C SER A 195 5.77 16.63 -4.77
N PHE A 196 6.69 16.21 -5.64
CA PHE A 196 6.50 15.17 -6.65
C PHE A 196 7.11 13.87 -6.14
N VAL A 197 6.32 12.79 -6.13
CA VAL A 197 6.76 11.47 -5.71
C VAL A 197 6.59 10.50 -6.87
N THR A 198 7.66 9.78 -7.20
CA THR A 198 7.70 8.82 -8.30
C THR A 198 8.17 7.47 -7.81
N PHE A 199 7.28 6.49 -7.88
CA PHE A 199 7.61 5.08 -7.69
C PHE A 199 7.83 4.43 -9.04
N LYS A 200 8.83 3.56 -9.13
CA LYS A 200 9.10 2.74 -10.31
C LYS A 200 9.12 1.27 -9.93
N ASP A 201 8.62 0.42 -10.82
CA ASP A 201 8.80 -1.02 -10.70
C ASP A 201 10.23 -1.46 -11.05
N LYS A 202 10.50 -2.77 -10.99
CA LYS A 202 11.81 -3.34 -11.32
C LYS A 202 12.22 -3.14 -12.79
N LYS A 203 11.28 -2.83 -13.69
CA LYS A 203 11.51 -2.52 -15.10
C LYS A 203 11.65 -1.02 -15.37
N GLY A 204 11.56 -0.19 -14.34
CA GLY A 204 11.62 1.27 -14.44
C GLY A 204 10.30 1.93 -14.82
N MET A 205 9.20 1.18 -14.89
CA MET A 205 7.87 1.73 -15.21
C MET A 205 7.28 2.43 -14.00
N ILE A 206 6.69 3.61 -14.22
CA ILE A 206 6.07 4.41 -13.16
C ILE A 206 4.84 3.66 -12.62
N LEU A 207 4.79 3.49 -11.31
CA LEU A 207 3.59 2.97 -10.64
C LEU A 207 2.54 4.10 -10.57
N PRO A 208 1.32 3.87 -11.06
CA PRO A 208 0.30 4.91 -11.03
C PRO A 208 -0.19 5.12 -9.59
N ALA A 209 -0.48 6.38 -9.27
CA ALA A 209 -1.10 6.73 -8.01
C ALA A 209 -2.21 7.76 -8.17
N GLU A 210 -3.18 7.67 -7.26
CA GLU A 210 -4.31 8.58 -7.16
C GLU A 210 -4.26 9.28 -5.81
N VAL A 211 -4.53 10.59 -5.80
CA VAL A 211 -4.62 11.39 -4.58
C VAL A 211 -6.01 11.97 -4.51
N TYR A 212 -6.63 11.82 -3.35
CA TYR A 212 -7.94 12.32 -3.02
C TYR A 212 -7.88 13.04 -1.67
N HIS A 213 -8.59 14.16 -1.55
CA HIS A 213 -8.68 14.94 -0.31
C HIS A 213 -10.12 15.05 0.15
N TYR A 214 -10.40 14.59 1.37
CA TYR A 214 -11.60 14.98 2.10
C TYR A 214 -11.28 16.23 2.91
N ASN A 215 -12.13 17.26 2.80
CA ASN A 215 -11.93 18.54 3.47
C ASN A 215 -13.18 18.91 4.27
N ALA A 216 -13.00 19.29 5.53
CA ALA A 216 -14.05 19.75 6.41
C ALA A 216 -13.57 20.97 7.21
N ILE A 217 -14.52 21.72 7.79
CA ILE A 217 -14.24 22.80 8.72
C ILE A 217 -14.73 22.39 10.10
N SER A 218 -13.88 22.54 11.12
CA SER A 218 -14.30 22.29 12.50
C SER A 218 -15.41 23.25 12.92
N ASP A 219 -16.42 22.72 13.61
CA ASP A 219 -17.46 23.51 14.27
C ASP A 219 -17.06 23.97 15.69
N GLY A 220 -15.91 23.51 16.18
CA GLY A 220 -15.42 23.78 17.54
C GLY A 220 -16.09 22.96 18.64
N MET A 221 -16.93 21.98 18.30
CA MET A 221 -17.76 21.23 19.25
C MET A 221 -17.55 19.71 19.16
N LYS A 222 -17.23 19.17 17.99
CA LYS A 222 -17.14 17.71 17.79
C LYS A 222 -15.74 17.22 17.42
N LYS A 223 -15.52 15.93 17.67
CA LYS A 223 -14.32 15.17 17.29
C LYS A 223 -14.58 14.13 16.21
N GLU A 224 -15.84 13.95 15.84
CA GLU A 224 -16.27 13.02 14.81
C GLU A 224 -16.70 13.80 13.57
N PHE A 225 -16.09 13.47 12.44
CA PHE A 225 -16.37 14.07 11.15
C PHE A 225 -16.83 12.97 10.21
N THR A 226 -17.94 13.21 9.54
CA THR A 226 -18.59 12.26 8.64
C THR A 226 -18.46 12.72 7.19
N SER A 227 -18.81 11.86 6.23
CA SER A 227 -18.90 12.27 4.83
C SER A 227 -19.85 13.46 4.60
N ALA A 228 -20.84 13.70 5.47
CA ALA A 228 -21.76 14.82 5.35
C ALA A 228 -21.10 16.18 5.70
N ASP A 229 -19.96 16.16 6.39
CA ASP A 229 -19.19 17.36 6.75
C ASP A 229 -18.23 17.81 5.63
N GLU A 230 -18.18 17.07 4.52
CA GLU A 230 -17.31 17.37 3.37
C GLU A 230 -17.72 18.69 2.69
N LEU A 231 -16.74 19.57 2.49
CA LEU A 231 -16.85 20.75 1.66
C LEU A 231 -17.01 20.35 0.18
N GLN A 232 -18.25 20.38 -0.30
CA GLN A 232 -18.63 19.95 -1.65
C GLN A 232 -17.90 20.69 -2.78
N SER A 233 -17.38 21.90 -2.51
CA SER A 233 -16.57 22.68 -3.47
C SER A 233 -15.23 22.02 -3.81
N TYR A 234 -14.74 21.10 -2.96
CA TYR A 234 -13.45 20.43 -3.15
C TYR A 234 -13.58 18.95 -3.53
N GLY A 235 -14.80 18.40 -3.47
CA GLY A 235 -15.07 16.99 -3.76
C GLY A 235 -16.36 16.53 -3.09
N SER A 236 -16.83 15.35 -3.49
CA SER A 236 -18.05 14.74 -2.96
C SER A 236 -17.88 13.23 -2.74
N ASN A 237 -16.65 12.77 -2.47
CA ASN A 237 -16.35 11.33 -2.38
C ASN A 237 -16.45 10.80 -0.93
N GLY A 238 -16.62 11.69 0.05
CA GLY A 238 -16.68 11.38 1.47
C GLY A 238 -15.38 10.80 2.02
N ILE A 239 -15.45 10.19 3.20
CA ILE A 239 -14.27 9.58 3.83
C ILE A 239 -14.08 8.16 3.28
N ALA A 240 -12.99 7.93 2.54
CA ALA A 240 -12.71 6.65 1.90
C ALA A 240 -12.44 5.53 2.92
N ASP A 241 -12.67 4.27 2.51
CA ASP A 241 -12.31 3.10 3.31
C ASP A 241 -10.78 2.95 3.37
N PRO A 242 -10.14 2.95 4.56
CA PRO A 242 -8.69 2.70 4.69
C PRO A 242 -8.20 1.41 4.05
N LYS A 243 -9.08 0.41 3.86
CA LYS A 243 -8.74 -0.83 3.16
C LYS A 243 -8.57 -0.63 1.65
N GLN A 244 -9.06 0.46 1.07
CA GLN A 244 -9.02 0.74 -0.37
C GLN A 244 -7.96 1.77 -0.80
N VAL A 245 -7.12 2.25 0.14
CA VAL A 245 -6.08 3.25 -0.12
C VAL A 245 -4.71 2.78 0.36
N SER A 246 -3.62 3.35 -0.14
CA SER A 246 -2.26 2.99 0.27
C SER A 246 -1.83 3.69 1.55
N LEU A 247 -2.15 4.98 1.67
CA LEU A 247 -1.69 5.88 2.72
C LEU A 247 -2.80 6.88 3.07
N ILE A 248 -2.88 7.25 4.34
CA ILE A 248 -3.77 8.30 4.85
C ILE A 248 -2.94 9.27 5.70
N ASN A 249 -2.99 10.55 5.36
CA ASN A 249 -2.46 11.62 6.20
C ASN A 249 -3.62 12.51 6.68
N LEU A 250 -3.62 12.85 7.96
CA LEU A 250 -4.53 13.85 8.52
C LEU A 250 -3.75 15.14 8.77
N TYR A 251 -4.27 16.25 8.28
CA TYR A 251 -3.79 17.60 8.57
C TYR A 251 -4.87 18.37 9.29
N ILE A 252 -4.51 19.02 10.40
CA ILE A 252 -5.39 19.96 11.12
C ILE A 252 -4.65 21.29 11.13
N ASN A 253 -5.26 22.32 10.53
CA ASN A 253 -4.62 23.62 10.31
C ASN A 253 -3.25 23.50 9.60
N GLY A 254 -3.14 22.60 8.62
CA GLY A 254 -1.89 22.31 7.90
C GLY A 254 -0.87 21.45 8.66
N VAL A 255 -1.02 21.25 9.97
CA VAL A 255 -0.10 20.42 10.77
C VAL A 255 -0.44 18.94 10.57
N LEU A 256 0.52 18.15 10.10
CA LEU A 256 0.42 16.69 10.00
C LEU A 256 0.21 16.07 11.38
N GLN A 257 -0.88 15.34 11.54
CA GLN A 257 -1.26 14.72 12.81
C GLN A 257 -0.63 13.34 12.98
N PRO A 258 -0.12 13.00 14.18
CA PRO A 258 0.32 11.64 14.51
C PRO A 258 -0.81 10.61 14.34
N ALA A 259 -0.49 9.44 13.78
CA ALA A 259 -1.48 8.38 13.52
C ALA A 259 -2.21 7.86 14.79
N VAL A 260 -1.61 8.01 15.97
CA VAL A 260 -2.24 7.63 17.25
C VAL A 260 -3.34 8.61 17.69
N ASN A 261 -3.39 9.81 17.10
CA ASN A 261 -4.33 10.86 17.48
C ASN A 261 -5.69 10.74 16.77
N TYR A 262 -5.86 9.80 15.85
CA TYR A 262 -7.11 9.66 15.11
C TYR A 262 -7.35 8.23 14.62
N THR A 263 -8.61 7.94 14.32
CA THR A 263 -8.99 6.74 13.56
C THR A 263 -9.80 7.13 12.34
N VAL A 264 -9.65 6.36 11.27
CA VAL A 264 -10.45 6.51 10.05
C VAL A 264 -11.16 5.20 9.78
N LYS A 265 -12.44 5.29 9.46
CA LYS A 265 -13.26 4.23 8.89
C LYS A 265 -13.96 4.79 7.66
N LYS A 266 -14.52 3.92 6.82
CA LYS A 266 -15.36 4.37 5.71
C LYS A 266 -16.47 5.29 6.27
N GLY A 267 -16.49 6.53 5.79
CA GLY A 267 -17.47 7.55 6.18
C GLY A 267 -17.25 8.23 7.53
N LEU A 268 -16.18 7.93 8.27
CA LEU A 268 -15.98 8.47 9.63
C LEU A 268 -14.49 8.72 9.95
N LEU A 269 -14.19 9.93 10.39
CA LEU A 269 -12.95 10.33 11.07
C LEU A 269 -13.28 10.60 12.54
N THR A 270 -12.52 9.99 13.46
CA THR A 270 -12.63 10.26 14.90
C THR A 270 -11.30 10.75 15.43
N LEU A 271 -11.26 11.96 16.00
CA LEU A 271 -10.11 12.49 16.73
C LEU A 271 -10.08 11.89 18.14
N LEU A 272 -8.93 11.33 18.53
CA LEU A 272 -8.72 10.64 19.80
C LEU A 272 -8.06 11.55 20.85
N THR A 273 -7.69 12.77 20.48
CA THR A 273 -7.09 13.73 21.39
C THR A 273 -8.13 14.32 22.35
N SER A 274 -7.67 14.94 23.44
CA SER A 274 -8.55 15.58 24.41
C SER A 274 -9.11 16.91 23.91
N ASP A 275 -8.35 17.63 23.10
CA ASP A 275 -8.72 18.89 22.47
C ASP A 275 -9.69 18.72 21.30
N ILE A 276 -10.47 19.76 21.05
CA ILE A 276 -11.36 19.88 19.89
C ILE A 276 -10.76 20.97 19.00
N PRO A 277 -10.56 20.73 17.69
CA PRO A 277 -10.08 21.78 16.81
C PRO A 277 -11.00 23.00 16.89
N PRO A 278 -10.49 24.22 17.09
CA PRO A 278 -11.33 25.42 17.18
C PRO A 278 -12.24 25.60 15.96
N LYS A 279 -13.39 26.28 16.17
CA LYS A 279 -14.32 26.60 15.08
C LYS A 279 -13.59 27.32 13.95
N GLY A 280 -13.82 26.89 12.71
CA GLY A 280 -13.21 27.47 11.52
C GLY A 280 -11.87 26.83 11.11
N VAL A 281 -11.29 25.96 11.95
CA VAL A 281 -10.03 25.28 11.61
C VAL A 281 -10.25 24.25 10.49
N PRO A 282 -9.45 24.28 9.41
CA PRO A 282 -9.55 23.31 8.34
C PRO A 282 -9.00 21.95 8.77
N ILE A 283 -9.72 20.91 8.37
CA ILE A 283 -9.39 19.51 8.57
C ILE A 283 -9.31 18.85 7.20
N THR A 284 -8.14 18.32 6.86
CA THR A 284 -7.91 17.66 5.57
C THR A 284 -7.40 16.25 5.78
N LEU A 285 -8.13 15.28 5.22
CA LEU A 285 -7.63 13.91 5.06
C LEU A 285 -7.14 13.73 3.63
N GLU A 286 -5.86 13.43 3.47
CA GLU A 286 -5.23 13.05 2.22
C GLU A 286 -5.20 11.52 2.11
N PHE A 287 -5.83 10.99 1.08
CA PHE A 287 -5.82 9.60 0.70
C PHE A 287 -4.95 9.42 -0.53
N ILE A 288 -3.94 8.57 -0.44
CA ILE A 288 -3.06 8.23 -1.57
C ILE A 288 -3.24 6.75 -1.87
N THR A 289 -3.53 6.41 -3.12
CA THR A 289 -3.67 5.02 -3.59
C THR A 289 -2.61 4.76 -4.64
N ILE A 290 -1.69 3.84 -4.38
CA ILE A 290 -0.59 3.45 -5.27
C ILE A 290 -0.89 2.04 -5.75
N LYS A 291 -0.86 1.84 -7.07
CA LYS A 291 -1.12 0.55 -7.69
C LYS A 291 0.19 -0.12 -8.12
N GLY A 292 0.33 -1.39 -7.79
CA GLY A 292 1.41 -2.24 -8.28
C GLY A 292 1.19 -2.68 -9.72
N VAL A 293 2.15 -3.45 -10.24
CA VAL A 293 2.19 -3.90 -11.65
C VAL A 293 0.93 -4.69 -12.06
N ASN A 294 0.31 -5.43 -11.14
CA ASN A 294 -0.89 -6.22 -11.43
C ASN A 294 -2.18 -5.48 -11.03
N GLY A 295 -2.11 -4.16 -10.80
CA GLY A 295 -3.24 -3.34 -10.37
C GLY A 295 -3.61 -3.48 -8.89
N GLN A 296 -2.87 -4.26 -8.10
CA GLN A 296 -3.10 -4.39 -6.65
C GLN A 296 -2.73 -3.10 -5.92
N ILE A 297 -3.45 -2.78 -4.83
CA ILE A 297 -3.10 -1.64 -3.97
C ILE A 297 -1.88 -2.01 -3.13
N LEU A 298 -0.80 -1.23 -3.24
CA LEU A 298 0.38 -1.39 -2.40
C LEU A 298 0.18 -0.62 -1.10
N LYS A 299 0.08 -1.32 0.04
CA LYS A 299 -0.10 -0.65 1.34
C LYS A 299 1.18 0.02 1.79
N ALA A 300 1.06 1.25 2.26
CA ALA A 300 2.14 1.94 2.94
C ALA A 300 2.13 1.60 4.43
N ASN A 301 3.31 1.39 4.99
CA ASN A 301 3.56 1.46 6.41
C ASN A 301 4.20 2.82 6.72
N THR A 302 3.72 3.50 7.75
CA THR A 302 4.24 4.81 8.13
C THR A 302 4.77 4.83 9.55
N TYR A 303 5.77 5.69 9.76
CA TYR A 303 6.23 6.04 11.08
C TYR A 303 6.58 7.52 11.10
N THR A 304 6.07 8.26 12.09
CA THR A 304 6.39 9.67 12.24
C THR A 304 7.15 9.87 13.54
N TYR A 305 8.42 10.24 13.42
CA TYR A 305 9.19 10.77 14.54
C TYR A 305 8.70 12.20 14.82
N ASN A 306 8.23 12.45 16.04
CA ASN A 306 7.73 13.76 16.45
C ASN A 306 8.59 14.29 17.58
N THR A 307 8.99 15.56 17.49
CA THR A 307 9.75 16.26 18.53
C THR A 307 9.35 17.73 18.58
N LEU A 308 9.84 18.45 19.59
CA LEU A 308 9.73 19.90 19.68
C LEU A 308 11.09 20.51 19.38
N ALA A 309 11.08 21.59 18.60
CA ALA A 309 12.27 22.34 18.32
C ALA A 309 12.92 22.87 19.60
N HIS A 310 14.25 22.84 19.63
CA HIS A 310 15.08 23.41 20.68
C HIS A 310 16.24 24.18 20.04
N GLU A 311 17.08 24.79 20.86
CA GLU A 311 18.18 25.67 20.40
C GLU A 311 19.23 24.95 19.54
N LYS A 312 19.27 23.61 19.58
CA LYS A 312 20.15 22.79 18.74
C LYS A 312 19.48 22.41 17.42
N ARG A 313 20.31 22.13 16.41
CA ARG A 313 19.92 21.65 15.08
C ARG A 313 19.99 20.12 14.91
N ILE A 314 20.49 19.41 15.92
CA ILE A 314 20.63 17.96 15.89
C ILE A 314 19.61 17.37 16.86
N TYR A 315 18.80 16.45 16.34
CA TYR A 315 17.77 15.73 17.04
C TYR A 315 18.09 14.24 17.01
N THR A 316 17.79 13.58 18.11
CA THR A 316 18.12 12.17 18.34
C THR A 316 16.90 11.39 18.81
N ASN A 317 17.05 10.09 19.00
CA ASN A 317 16.02 9.22 19.58
C ASN A 317 15.54 9.65 20.98
N ARG A 318 16.34 10.46 21.70
CA ARG A 318 16.02 10.97 23.03
C ARG A 318 15.02 12.12 22.99
N ASP A 319 15.01 12.88 21.89
CA ASP A 319 14.14 14.04 21.73
C ASP A 319 12.73 13.67 21.25
N GLU A 320 12.50 12.38 20.93
CA GLU A 320 11.20 11.87 20.49
C GLU A 320 10.12 12.02 21.57
N LEU A 321 8.98 12.58 21.17
CA LEU A 321 7.77 12.61 21.97
C LEU A 321 7.17 11.20 22.06
N LYS A 322 7.52 10.48 23.13
CA LYS A 322 7.18 9.06 23.30
C LYS A 322 5.68 8.74 23.34
N MET A 323 4.82 9.73 23.56
CA MET A 323 3.37 9.57 23.48
C MET A 323 2.86 9.30 22.06
N TYR A 324 3.62 9.66 21.01
CA TYR A 324 3.24 9.44 19.62
C TYR A 324 3.93 8.24 18.96
N GLY A 325 5.04 7.77 19.53
CA GLY A 325 5.85 6.69 18.99
C GLY A 325 7.15 6.53 19.78
N ASN A 326 7.80 5.37 19.69
CA ASN A 326 8.98 5.05 20.50
C ASN A 326 10.11 4.34 19.72
N LYS A 327 10.06 4.34 18.39
CA LYS A 327 11.05 3.67 17.54
C LYS A 327 12.30 4.51 17.29
N GLY A 328 12.31 5.78 17.71
CA GLY A 328 13.35 6.74 17.33
C GLY A 328 13.32 7.03 15.83
N ILE A 329 14.40 7.63 15.32
CA ILE A 329 14.57 7.95 13.90
C ILE A 329 15.02 6.67 13.17
N PRO A 330 14.18 6.07 12.30
CA PRO A 330 14.53 4.89 11.53
C PRO A 330 15.68 5.11 10.55
N ASP A 331 16.25 4.03 10.03
CA ASP A 331 17.21 4.12 8.93
C ASP A 331 16.48 4.55 7.64
N PRO A 332 16.84 5.69 7.03
CA PRO A 332 16.19 6.18 5.82
C PRO A 332 16.33 5.24 4.61
N ASN A 333 17.31 4.33 4.62
CA ASN A 333 17.48 3.35 3.54
C ASN A 333 16.41 2.25 3.53
N ASN A 334 15.68 2.08 4.63
CA ASN A 334 14.58 1.12 4.75
C ASN A 334 13.21 1.75 4.43
N ALA A 335 13.17 3.04 4.15
CA ALA A 335 11.96 3.74 3.72
C ALA A 335 11.93 3.89 2.20
N SER A 336 10.73 3.98 1.65
CA SER A 336 10.54 4.38 0.27
C SER A 336 10.95 5.83 0.07
N TYR A 337 10.53 6.70 0.99
CA TYR A 337 10.92 8.10 1.10
C TYR A 337 10.52 8.63 2.49
N TYR A 338 10.92 9.86 2.79
CA TYR A 338 10.56 10.54 4.03
C TYR A 338 10.38 12.04 3.79
N ASN A 339 9.53 12.67 4.62
CA ASN A 339 9.24 14.09 4.60
C ASN A 339 9.54 14.69 5.97
N LEU A 340 10.24 15.83 6.00
CA LEU A 340 10.38 16.64 7.20
C LEU A 340 9.39 17.80 7.16
N PHE A 341 8.64 17.98 8.24
CA PHE A 341 7.79 19.13 8.47
C PHE A 341 8.29 19.90 9.69
N VAL A 342 8.40 21.21 9.57
CA VAL A 342 8.71 22.12 10.67
C VAL A 342 7.60 23.17 10.70
N ASN A 343 6.83 23.19 11.79
CA ASN A 343 5.69 24.09 11.95
C ASN A 343 4.73 24.08 10.74
N ALA A 344 4.21 22.89 10.38
CA ALA A 344 3.38 22.61 9.19
C ALA A 344 4.04 22.76 7.82
N VAL A 345 5.19 23.43 7.70
CA VAL A 345 5.86 23.63 6.41
C VAL A 345 6.77 22.45 6.10
N ILE A 346 6.49 21.76 4.98
CA ILE A 346 7.38 20.73 4.45
C ILE A 346 8.74 21.35 4.09
N GLN A 347 9.83 20.71 4.50
CA GLN A 347 11.18 21.22 4.30
C GLN A 347 11.82 20.64 3.03
N PRO A 348 12.59 21.46 2.28
CA PRO A 348 13.46 21.00 1.20
C PRO A 348 14.46 19.95 1.68
N CYS A 349 14.71 18.92 0.87
CA CYS A 349 15.68 17.86 1.20
C CYS A 349 17.12 18.36 1.38
N GLY A 350 17.47 19.53 0.83
CA GLY A 350 18.77 20.17 1.05
C GLY A 350 18.92 20.83 2.43
N ASN A 351 17.82 21.03 3.17
CA ASN A 351 17.83 21.70 4.48
C ASN A 351 18.03 20.75 5.66
N TYR A 352 18.12 19.45 5.42
CA TYR A 352 18.28 18.48 6.48
C TYR A 352 18.90 17.18 5.98
N SER A 353 19.56 16.49 6.90
CA SER A 353 20.12 15.16 6.68
C SER A 353 19.57 14.19 7.72
N VAL A 354 19.29 12.97 7.26
CA VAL A 354 18.71 11.91 8.09
C VAL A 354 19.64 10.72 8.07
N GLN A 355 19.94 10.20 9.26
CA GLN A 355 20.62 8.93 9.47
C GLN A 355 19.86 8.16 10.56
N LYS A 356 20.11 6.86 10.67
CA LYS A 356 19.52 6.08 11.76
C LYS A 356 19.86 6.73 13.11
N GLY A 357 18.82 7.13 13.83
CA GLY A 357 18.93 7.76 15.14
C GLY A 357 19.25 9.25 15.16
N ILE A 358 19.46 9.91 14.01
CA ILE A 358 19.89 11.31 13.91
C ILE A 358 19.13 12.04 12.80
N LEU A 359 18.58 13.20 13.15
CA LEU A 359 18.11 14.23 12.21
C LEU A 359 18.95 15.47 12.45
N ALA A 360 19.64 15.95 11.43
CA ALA A 360 20.38 17.21 11.46
C ALA A 360 19.71 18.22 10.54
N LEU A 361 19.47 19.43 11.04
CA LEU A 361 18.99 20.57 10.25
C LEU A 361 20.20 21.34 9.74
N ASP A 362 20.33 21.41 8.42
CA ASP A 362 21.45 22.02 7.70
C ASP A 362 21.17 23.51 7.37
N THR A 363 20.28 24.13 8.15
CA THR A 363 19.95 25.55 8.07
C THR A 363 20.87 26.40 8.96
N SER A 364 21.05 27.68 8.62
CA SER A 364 21.85 28.62 9.43
C SER A 364 21.20 28.94 10.78
N ILE A 365 19.87 28.94 10.84
CA ILE A 365 19.09 29.29 12.03
C ILE A 365 18.25 28.08 12.44
N PRO A 366 18.25 27.68 13.73
CA PRO A 366 17.37 26.62 14.22
C PRO A 366 15.90 27.08 14.18
N PRO A 367 14.93 26.16 14.07
CA PRO A 367 13.53 26.50 14.18
C PRO A 367 13.20 27.18 15.52
N LEU A 368 12.12 27.94 15.56
CA LEU A 368 11.64 28.56 16.81
C LEU A 368 11.45 27.50 17.89
N LYS A 369 12.00 27.75 19.08
CA LYS A 369 11.90 26.84 20.22
C LYS A 369 10.44 26.50 20.52
N GLY A 370 10.15 25.21 20.69
CA GLY A 370 8.80 24.70 20.91
C GLY A 370 7.98 24.46 19.64
N SER A 371 8.44 24.87 18.46
CA SER A 371 7.75 24.52 17.21
C SER A 371 7.72 23.00 16.98
N PRO A 372 6.61 22.45 16.47
CA PRO A 372 6.52 21.03 16.19
C PRO A 372 7.41 20.66 15.00
N ILE A 373 8.11 19.53 15.15
CA ILE A 373 8.90 18.91 14.10
C ILE A 373 8.39 17.48 13.91
N SER A 374 8.03 17.15 12.68
CA SER A 374 7.55 15.81 12.29
C SER A 374 8.38 15.28 11.13
N LEU A 375 9.11 14.19 11.36
CA LEU A 375 9.84 13.47 10.32
C LEU A 375 9.06 12.18 10.01
N GLN A 376 8.31 12.21 8.90
CA GLN A 376 7.46 11.13 8.44
C GLN A 376 8.24 10.21 7.51
N PHE A 377 8.32 8.92 7.84
CA PHE A 377 8.83 7.86 6.99
C PHE A 377 7.67 7.09 6.36
N ILE A 378 7.77 6.84 5.06
CA ILE A 378 6.80 6.07 4.31
C ILE A 378 7.54 4.89 3.69
N THR A 379 7.07 3.67 3.97
CA THR A 379 7.59 2.43 3.41
C THR A 379 6.47 1.73 2.65
N ILE A 380 6.66 1.57 1.35
CA ILE A 380 5.80 0.77 0.49
C ILE A 380 6.59 -0.46 0.07
N SER A 381 5.97 -1.61 0.27
CA SER A 381 6.52 -2.89 -0.14
C SER A 381 5.68 -3.47 -1.28
N ALA A 382 6.35 -4.09 -2.24
CA ALA A 382 5.70 -4.86 -3.30
C ALA A 382 6.13 -6.33 -3.20
N PRO A 383 5.19 -7.29 -3.35
CA PRO A 383 5.55 -8.68 -3.47
C PRO A 383 6.40 -8.92 -4.71
N CYS A 384 7.39 -9.79 -4.58
CA CYS A 384 8.36 -10.15 -5.62
C CYS A 384 8.14 -11.52 -6.23
#